data_AF-A0A8E5J5S7-F1
#
_entry.id   AF-A0A8E5J5S7-F1
#
_cell.length_a   1.000
_cell.length_b   1.000
_cell.length_c   1.000
_cell.angle_alpha   90.00
_cell.angle_beta   90.00
_cell.angle_gamma   90.00
#
_symmetry.space_group_name_H-M   'P 1'
#
loop_
_entity.id
_entity.type
_entity.pdbx_description
1 polymer ?
#
loop_
_entity_poly.entity_id
_entity_poly.type
_entity_poly.pdbx_seq_one_letter_code
_entity_poly.pdbx_strand_id
1 'polypeptide(L)'
;MIMVMFLLHNMTNMNIFNNHTLTNKWTGLGLVASTTRYFSTSITKPIKYKPEALALDHINSGSSTTSSVINKMLLNQNMSVTDSKLEELLKVKGVEFDLPIITPEANTLFSELTGKSMYKGFFGVYMFMHMNTGNKYVGSSNLLRRRMDYYFKYDELPMGGKLLPTLKKEGLSAFKLMMFKLDSNKFSVRDALILEQYYLLNKEFNTNTLRVVNAGSSKGTNMFIYDLTCKITYYKANSKIELKRMLKMHPETVKMYLDSKIPYTNKFLLLSFPVTSSSMDLNKMSTKKLLEMMQEERKKLYTLGTRRSISVLLKIKEGNMWVTENYWGQNLNFDSLTSCIKYLRSMGLKMKRDTLSKYMKTEKEFHNFMCKYSDNILPNDFKEIGHIIDEYKQSKDKDLVMKNKKKPMLVKGDNFNIVFNSMTDTIKYFDSMNIKLDRKSLYLHLKDGKPYKGYYFNYK
;
A
#
# COMPACT_ATOMS: atom_id res chain seq x y z
N MET A 1 -26.07 -31.52 -42.68
CA MET A 1 -27.42 -32.06 -42.45
C MET A 1 -27.38 -32.82 -41.13
N ILE A 2 -28.02 -32.24 -40.09
CA ILE A 2 -28.59 -32.90 -38.88
C ILE A 2 -27.54 -33.55 -37.94
N MET A 3 -27.23 -33.13 -36.70
CA MET A 3 -27.93 -32.47 -35.58
C MET A 3 -29.22 -33.14 -35.10
N VAL A 4 -29.13 -34.01 -34.09
CA VAL A 4 -30.11 -34.29 -33.00
C VAL A 4 -29.30 -35.03 -31.91
N MET A 5 -29.03 -34.58 -30.67
CA MET A 5 -29.76 -33.89 -29.59
C MET A 5 -30.68 -34.82 -28.75
N PHE A 6 -30.64 -34.61 -27.42
CA PHE A 6 -31.66 -34.90 -26.39
C PHE A 6 -31.70 -36.32 -25.75
N LEU A 7 -32.06 -36.57 -24.47
CA LEU A 7 -32.52 -35.88 -23.23
C LEU A 7 -32.28 -36.88 -22.06
N LEU A 8 -31.81 -36.56 -20.85
CA LEU A 8 -32.41 -35.78 -19.73
C LEU A 8 -33.31 -36.62 -18.79
N HIS A 9 -32.89 -36.73 -17.51
CA HIS A 9 -33.72 -36.71 -16.29
C HIS A 9 -32.79 -36.36 -15.09
N ASN A 10 -32.83 -35.21 -14.38
CA ASN A 10 -33.85 -34.59 -13.49
C ASN A 10 -34.22 -35.50 -12.28
N MET A 11 -34.24 -35.11 -10.99
CA MET A 11 -34.44 -33.81 -10.30
C MET A 11 -34.00 -33.80 -8.80
N THR A 12 -33.89 -32.56 -8.25
CA THR A 12 -34.25 -32.06 -6.87
C THR A 12 -33.37 -32.41 -5.65
N ASN A 13 -33.08 -31.54 -4.67
CA ASN A 13 -33.66 -30.24 -4.28
C ASN A 13 -32.74 -29.45 -3.29
N MET A 14 -32.93 -28.12 -3.27
CA MET A 14 -32.80 -27.15 -2.14
C MET A 14 -31.44 -26.67 -1.60
N ASN A 15 -31.09 -25.45 -2.02
CA ASN A 15 -30.69 -24.24 -1.28
C ASN A 15 -30.20 -24.33 0.19
N ILE A 16 -29.10 -23.63 0.49
CA ILE A 16 -29.00 -22.56 1.52
C ILE A 16 -27.75 -21.69 1.24
N PHE A 17 -27.99 -20.37 1.19
CA PHE A 17 -27.10 -19.21 1.24
C PHE A 17 -25.60 -19.42 1.54
N ASN A 18 -24.73 -18.86 0.68
CA ASN A 18 -23.56 -18.13 1.16
C ASN A 18 -23.17 -16.98 0.22
N ASN A 19 -23.28 -15.77 0.75
CA ASN A 19 -22.96 -14.50 0.12
C ASN A 19 -21.50 -14.43 -0.34
N HIS A 20 -21.25 -14.48 -1.65
CA HIS A 20 -20.00 -13.97 -2.21
C HIS A 20 -20.07 -12.44 -2.29
N THR A 21 -19.65 -11.77 -1.22
CA THR A 21 -19.26 -10.36 -1.28
C THR A 21 -18.02 -10.23 -2.16
N LEU A 22 -18.23 -9.84 -3.42
CA LEU A 22 -17.21 -9.28 -4.31
C LEU A 22 -16.74 -7.94 -3.74
N THR A 23 -15.73 -7.95 -2.85
CA THR A 23 -15.05 -6.73 -2.44
C THR A 23 -14.14 -6.27 -3.58
N ASN A 24 -14.72 -5.52 -4.51
CA ASN A 24 -14.01 -4.72 -5.48
C ASN A 24 -13.12 -3.69 -4.74
N LYS A 25 -11.81 -3.75 -5.00
CA LYS A 25 -10.79 -2.82 -4.50
C LYS A 25 -11.05 -1.40 -5.04
N TRP A 26 -11.90 -0.65 -4.37
CA TRP A 26 -12.08 0.79 -4.57
C TRP A 26 -12.21 1.48 -3.21
N THR A 27 -11.11 1.63 -2.48
CA THR A 27 -11.05 2.59 -1.36
C THR A 27 -9.63 3.15 -1.25
N GLY A 28 -9.42 4.27 -1.94
CA GLY A 28 -8.31 5.20 -1.71
C GLY A 28 -8.84 6.55 -1.24
N LEU A 29 -9.89 6.58 -0.43
CA LEU A 29 -10.27 7.78 0.33
C LEU A 29 -9.49 7.78 1.65
N GLY A 30 -8.30 8.37 1.61
CA GLY A 30 -7.61 8.78 2.83
C GLY A 30 -8.17 10.12 3.29
N LEU A 31 -8.87 10.12 4.43
CA LEU A 31 -9.15 11.31 5.21
C LEU A 31 -7.86 12.11 5.40
N VAL A 32 -7.89 13.39 5.02
CA VAL A 32 -6.79 14.33 5.23
C VAL A 32 -6.70 14.65 6.72
N ALA A 33 -5.76 14.00 7.41
CA ALA A 33 -5.27 14.44 8.71
C ALA A 33 -3.83 14.94 8.53
N SER A 34 -3.66 16.26 8.55
CA SER A 34 -2.37 16.93 8.51
C SER A 34 -1.64 16.79 9.85
N THR A 35 -0.82 15.76 10.01
CA THR A 35 0.12 15.68 11.14
C THR A 35 1.54 15.98 10.65
N THR A 36 2.01 17.19 10.95
CA THR A 36 3.42 17.57 10.90
C THR A 36 4.04 17.31 12.26
N ARG A 37 5.11 16.52 12.32
CA ARG A 37 6.18 16.62 13.33
C ARG A 37 7.40 15.86 12.81
N TYR A 38 8.43 16.61 12.43
CA TYR A 38 9.80 16.13 12.32
C TYR A 38 10.47 16.42 13.66
N PHE A 39 11.14 15.42 14.23
CA PHE A 39 12.19 15.65 15.20
C PHE A 39 13.48 15.92 14.42
N SER A 40 14.01 17.13 14.54
CA SER A 40 15.43 17.42 14.48
C SER A 40 15.67 18.55 15.46
N THR A 41 16.48 18.28 16.46
CA THR A 41 16.97 19.26 17.41
C THR A 41 17.88 20.25 16.69
N SER A 42 17.86 21.50 17.18
CA SER A 42 18.69 22.67 16.82
C SER A 42 18.25 23.56 15.63
N ILE A 43 17.77 24.75 16.03
CA ILE A 43 17.91 26.07 15.39
C ILE A 43 16.85 26.48 14.34
N THR A 44 16.17 27.59 14.68
CA THR A 44 15.14 28.39 13.98
C THR A 44 13.84 27.70 13.58
N LYS A 45 12.70 28.20 14.10
CA LYS A 45 11.35 27.81 13.65
C LYS A 45 11.25 28.06 12.14
N PRO A 46 11.14 27.03 11.28
CA PRO A 46 10.99 27.28 9.85
C PRO A 46 9.60 27.87 9.63
N ILE A 47 9.54 28.97 8.87
CA ILE A 47 8.30 29.51 8.31
C ILE A 47 7.56 28.32 7.68
N LYS A 48 6.38 27.99 8.22
CA LYS A 48 5.61 26.83 7.76
C LYS A 48 5.15 27.11 6.34
N TYR A 49 5.89 26.63 5.36
CA TYR A 49 5.57 26.78 3.94
C TYR A 49 4.19 26.16 3.66
N LYS A 50 3.22 27.02 3.32
CA LYS A 50 1.80 26.70 3.10
C LYS A 50 1.43 27.00 1.64
N PRO A 51 1.64 26.05 0.71
CA PRO A 51 1.45 26.32 -0.71
C PRO A 51 0.00 26.65 -1.07
N GLU A 52 -1.00 26.11 -0.35
CA GLU A 52 -2.42 26.47 -0.53
C GLU A 52 -2.72 27.93 -0.16
N ALA A 53 -2.04 28.48 0.87
CA ALA A 53 -2.20 29.88 1.22
C ALA A 53 -1.59 30.78 0.13
N LEU A 54 -0.39 30.43 -0.34
CA LEU A 54 0.26 31.13 -1.47
C LEU A 54 -0.59 31.10 -2.74
N ALA A 55 -1.25 29.97 -3.02
CA ALA A 55 -2.18 29.83 -4.15
C ALA A 55 -3.36 30.78 -4.03
N LEU A 56 -3.97 30.86 -2.85
CA LEU A 56 -5.10 31.73 -2.61
C LEU A 56 -4.70 33.21 -2.67
N ASP A 57 -3.55 33.57 -2.10
CA ASP A 57 -3.02 34.95 -2.14
C ASP A 57 -2.76 35.40 -3.58
N HIS A 58 -2.17 34.54 -4.42
CA HIS A 58 -1.94 34.82 -5.85
C HIS A 58 -3.25 34.94 -6.64
N ILE A 59 -4.23 34.06 -6.40
CA ILE A 59 -5.55 34.16 -7.04
C ILE A 59 -6.22 35.49 -6.69
N ASN A 60 -6.14 35.90 -5.41
CA ASN A 60 -6.74 37.12 -4.91
C ASN A 60 -6.01 38.38 -5.40
N SER A 61 -4.70 38.31 -5.65
CA SER A 61 -3.95 39.45 -6.19
C SER A 61 -4.26 39.75 -7.65
N GLY A 62 -4.82 38.78 -8.39
CA GLY A 62 -5.13 38.92 -9.82
C GLY A 62 -3.90 39.05 -10.71
N SER A 63 -2.70 38.78 -10.18
CA SER A 63 -1.44 38.89 -10.91
C SER A 63 -1.28 37.78 -11.95
N SER A 64 -0.50 38.05 -13.00
CA SER A 64 -0.21 37.03 -14.02
C SER A 64 0.58 35.85 -13.43
N THR A 65 0.17 34.64 -13.81
CA THR A 65 0.84 33.41 -13.38
C THR A 65 2.11 33.17 -14.19
N THR A 66 3.27 33.27 -13.55
CA THR A 66 4.59 33.00 -14.14
C THR A 66 5.18 31.67 -13.66
N SER A 67 6.27 31.21 -14.28
CA SER A 67 6.96 29.99 -13.81
C SER A 67 7.45 30.13 -12.36
N SER A 68 7.90 31.31 -11.96
CA SER A 68 8.32 31.60 -10.58
C SER A 68 7.20 31.39 -9.56
N VAL A 69 5.98 31.83 -9.88
CA VAL A 69 4.78 31.61 -9.03
C VAL A 69 4.48 30.12 -8.91
N ILE A 70 4.48 29.40 -10.04
CA ILE A 70 4.22 27.95 -10.06
C ILE A 70 5.28 27.20 -9.25
N ASN A 71 6.56 27.50 -9.45
CA ASN A 71 7.68 26.89 -8.74
C ASN A 71 7.57 27.12 -7.23
N LYS A 72 7.11 28.31 -6.81
CA LYS A 72 6.83 28.62 -5.41
C LYS A 72 5.69 27.80 -4.81
N MET A 73 4.85 27.10 -5.56
CA MET A 73 3.79 26.22 -5.03
C MET A 73 4.13 24.74 -5.13
N LEU A 74 4.94 24.39 -6.14
CA LEU A 74 5.36 23.03 -6.42
C LEU A 74 6.67 22.64 -5.72
N LEU A 75 7.24 23.53 -4.90
CA LEU A 75 8.49 23.29 -4.16
C LEU A 75 8.46 21.96 -3.38
N ASN A 76 7.37 21.69 -2.66
CA ASN A 76 7.18 20.45 -1.89
C ASN A 76 7.05 19.18 -2.75
N GLN A 77 6.84 19.33 -4.05
CA GLN A 77 6.62 18.24 -4.99
C GLN A 77 7.87 17.94 -5.83
N ASN A 78 8.96 18.68 -5.59
CA ASN A 78 10.21 18.60 -6.34
C ASN A 78 9.98 18.72 -7.86
N MET A 79 9.14 19.67 -8.24
CA MET A 79 8.87 20.03 -9.62
C MET A 79 9.18 21.51 -9.82
N SER A 80 9.78 21.82 -10.96
CA SER A 80 10.02 23.18 -11.41
C SER A 80 9.81 23.28 -12.91
N VAL A 81 9.51 24.48 -13.38
CA VAL A 81 9.33 24.83 -14.78
C VAL A 81 10.05 26.15 -15.06
N THR A 82 10.55 26.33 -16.28
CA THR A 82 11.08 27.61 -16.78
C THR A 82 9.99 28.37 -17.53
N ASP A 83 10.10 29.69 -17.68
CA ASP A 83 9.11 30.46 -18.45
C ASP A 83 9.01 29.96 -19.89
N SER A 84 10.14 29.67 -20.55
CA SER A 84 10.14 29.08 -21.89
C SER A 84 9.36 27.76 -21.97
N LYS A 85 9.53 26.85 -21.00
CA LYS A 85 8.79 25.58 -21.00
C LYS A 85 7.31 25.78 -20.70
N LEU A 86 6.98 26.73 -19.82
CA LEU A 86 5.60 27.10 -19.53
C LEU A 86 4.90 27.67 -20.77
N GLU A 87 5.56 28.56 -21.52
CA GLU A 87 5.04 29.08 -22.79
C GLU A 87 4.80 27.97 -23.81
N GLU A 88 5.70 26.98 -23.91
CA GLU A 88 5.48 25.82 -24.76
C GLU A 88 4.25 25.00 -24.35
N LEU A 89 4.02 24.83 -23.05
CA LEU A 89 2.85 24.12 -22.54
C LEU A 89 1.55 24.87 -22.84
N LEU A 90 1.57 26.20 -22.73
CA LEU A 90 0.40 27.04 -23.00
C LEU A 90 0.04 27.12 -24.49
N LYS A 91 0.96 26.77 -25.40
CA LYS A 91 0.69 26.66 -26.84
C LYS A 91 -0.10 25.40 -27.22
N VAL A 92 -0.25 24.43 -26.31
CA VAL A 92 -1.02 23.20 -26.57
C VAL A 92 -2.49 23.55 -26.74
N LYS A 93 -3.06 23.27 -27.91
CA LYS A 93 -4.47 23.54 -28.19
C LYS A 93 -5.35 22.52 -27.47
N GLY A 94 -6.36 23.02 -26.75
CA GLY A 94 -7.44 22.21 -26.19
C GLY A 94 -8.48 21.87 -27.26
N VAL A 95 -9.04 20.68 -27.17
CA VAL A 95 -10.18 20.25 -27.99
C VAL A 95 -11.43 20.21 -27.11
N GLU A 96 -12.49 20.90 -27.54
CA GLU A 96 -13.76 20.98 -26.83
C GLU A 96 -14.73 19.90 -27.30
N PHE A 97 -15.49 19.34 -26.35
CA PHE A 97 -16.54 18.37 -26.56
C PHE A 97 -17.79 18.82 -25.83
N ASP A 98 -18.92 18.82 -26.53
CA ASP A 98 -20.23 18.81 -25.89
C ASP A 98 -20.44 17.43 -25.24
N LEU A 99 -21.09 17.43 -24.07
CA LEU A 99 -21.38 16.21 -23.33
C LEU A 99 -22.89 15.93 -23.34
N PRO A 100 -23.31 14.65 -23.29
CA PRO A 100 -22.47 13.46 -23.47
C PRO A 100 -21.95 13.33 -24.91
N ILE A 101 -20.88 12.56 -25.11
CA ILE A 101 -20.27 12.35 -26.43
C ILE A 101 -21.08 11.28 -27.19
N ILE A 102 -22.01 11.71 -28.04
CA ILE A 102 -22.96 10.82 -28.73
C ILE A 102 -22.55 10.52 -30.17
N THR A 103 -21.98 11.50 -30.90
CA THR A 103 -21.73 11.33 -32.34
C THR A 103 -20.55 10.39 -32.62
N PRO A 104 -20.57 9.61 -33.72
CA PRO A 104 -19.45 8.76 -34.12
C PRO A 104 -18.14 9.54 -34.33
N GLU A 105 -18.23 10.74 -34.91
CA GLU A 105 -17.09 11.61 -35.19
C GLU A 105 -16.46 12.11 -33.87
N ALA A 106 -17.28 12.58 -32.93
CA ALA A 106 -16.81 13.03 -31.62
C ALA A 106 -16.23 11.87 -30.80
N ASN A 107 -16.83 10.68 -30.88
CA ASN A 107 -16.29 9.48 -30.23
C ASN A 107 -14.93 9.04 -30.80
N THR A 108 -14.75 9.18 -32.12
CA THR A 108 -13.47 8.89 -32.78
C THR A 108 -12.40 9.88 -32.32
N LEU A 109 -12.69 11.18 -32.39
CA LEU A 109 -11.79 12.24 -31.94
C LEU A 109 -11.45 12.11 -30.44
N PHE A 110 -12.46 11.81 -29.61
CA PHE A 110 -12.26 11.55 -28.19
C PHE A 110 -11.31 10.37 -27.94
N SER A 111 -11.44 9.30 -28.71
CA SER A 111 -10.56 8.12 -28.61
C SER A 111 -9.13 8.42 -29.08
N GLU A 112 -8.94 9.31 -30.06
CA GLU A 112 -7.62 9.77 -30.52
C GLU A 112 -6.90 10.67 -29.50
N LEU A 113 -7.67 11.41 -28.70
CA LEU A 113 -7.13 12.25 -27.62
C LEU A 113 -6.87 11.48 -26.33
N THR A 114 -7.73 10.52 -26.00
CA THR A 114 -7.68 9.82 -24.69
C THR A 114 -6.99 8.47 -24.75
N GLY A 115 -7.03 7.80 -25.90
CA GLY A 115 -6.68 6.41 -26.09
C GLY A 115 -7.90 5.49 -26.13
N LYS A 116 -7.74 4.33 -26.78
CA LYS A 116 -8.82 3.33 -26.95
C LYS A 116 -9.08 2.48 -25.69
N SER A 117 -8.20 2.52 -24.69
CA SER A 117 -8.29 1.66 -23.50
C SER A 117 -7.94 2.40 -22.22
N MET A 118 -8.61 2.04 -21.11
CA MET A 118 -8.28 2.51 -19.77
C MET A 118 -6.86 2.13 -19.29
N TYR A 119 -6.18 1.18 -19.96
CA TYR A 119 -4.83 0.74 -19.60
C TYR A 119 -3.74 1.25 -20.56
N LYS A 120 -4.13 1.75 -21.73
CA LYS A 120 -3.23 2.24 -22.78
C LYS A 120 -3.85 3.50 -23.39
N GLY A 121 -3.34 4.65 -23.00
CA GLY A 121 -3.83 5.94 -23.46
C GLY A 121 -2.81 7.05 -23.27
N PHE A 122 -3.26 8.27 -23.52
CA PHE A 122 -2.41 9.47 -23.48
C PHE A 122 -2.52 10.19 -22.13
N PHE A 123 -1.52 11.01 -21.83
CA PHE A 123 -1.52 11.88 -20.66
C PHE A 123 -1.82 13.33 -21.08
N GLY A 124 -2.31 14.11 -20.13
CA GLY A 124 -2.63 15.51 -20.38
C GLY A 124 -3.55 16.12 -19.33
N VAL A 125 -4.17 17.25 -19.71
CA VAL A 125 -5.07 18.03 -18.86
C VAL A 125 -6.49 17.96 -19.43
N TYR A 126 -7.48 17.98 -18.56
CA TYR A 126 -8.90 18.04 -18.92
C TYR A 126 -9.60 19.10 -18.06
N MET A 127 -10.64 19.70 -18.61
CA MET A 127 -11.45 20.71 -17.94
C MET A 127 -12.93 20.47 -18.14
N PHE A 128 -13.71 20.57 -17.08
CA PHE A 128 -15.16 20.66 -17.19
C PHE A 128 -15.56 22.12 -17.04
N MET A 129 -16.41 22.61 -17.93
CA MET A 129 -16.98 23.95 -17.87
C MET A 129 -18.49 23.84 -17.79
N HIS A 130 -19.07 24.35 -16.71
CA HIS A 130 -20.51 24.39 -16.54
C HIS A 130 -21.11 25.47 -17.46
N MET A 131 -22.06 25.10 -18.32
CA MET A 131 -22.53 25.99 -19.38
C MET A 131 -23.30 27.19 -18.84
N ASN A 132 -24.08 27.02 -17.77
CA ASN A 132 -24.94 28.10 -17.26
C ASN A 132 -24.19 29.07 -16.34
N THR A 133 -23.19 28.60 -15.59
CA THR A 133 -22.50 29.43 -14.58
C THR A 133 -21.09 29.83 -15.00
N GLY A 134 -20.54 29.22 -16.05
CA GLY A 134 -19.15 29.39 -16.45
C GLY A 134 -18.14 28.80 -15.46
N ASN A 135 -18.60 28.12 -14.39
CA ASN A 135 -17.73 27.51 -13.39
C ASN A 135 -16.86 26.41 -14.00
N LYS A 136 -15.55 26.45 -13.75
CA LYS A 136 -14.60 25.50 -14.34
C LYS A 136 -14.03 24.55 -13.30
N TYR A 137 -13.75 23.32 -13.74
CA TYR A 137 -12.93 22.32 -13.08
C TYR A 137 -11.72 22.03 -13.96
N VAL A 138 -10.54 21.81 -13.38
CA VAL A 138 -9.37 21.29 -14.09
C VAL A 138 -8.78 20.09 -13.36
N GLY A 139 -8.24 19.14 -14.12
CA GLY A 139 -7.36 18.13 -13.58
C GLY A 139 -6.41 17.59 -14.64
N SER A 140 -5.33 16.95 -14.21
CA SER A 140 -4.45 16.18 -15.10
C SER A 140 -4.60 14.67 -14.88
N SER A 141 -4.14 13.90 -15.87
CA SER A 141 -4.05 12.45 -15.77
C SER A 141 -2.89 11.90 -16.58
N ASN A 142 -2.27 10.83 -16.09
CA ASN A 142 -1.35 10.02 -16.86
C ASN A 142 -2.06 9.12 -17.90
N LEU A 143 -3.37 8.90 -17.71
CA LEU A 143 -4.24 8.13 -18.58
C LEU A 143 -5.59 8.86 -18.66
N LEU A 144 -5.73 9.71 -19.67
CA LEU A 144 -6.93 10.52 -19.89
C LEU A 144 -8.18 9.63 -20.03
N ARG A 145 -8.11 8.55 -20.82
CA ARG A 145 -9.24 7.62 -21.03
C ARG A 145 -9.79 7.08 -19.71
N ARG A 146 -8.90 6.54 -18.87
CA ARG A 146 -9.27 6.02 -17.55
C ARG A 146 -9.93 7.08 -16.66
N ARG A 147 -9.48 8.33 -16.75
CA ARG A 147 -10.04 9.41 -15.93
C ARG A 147 -11.41 9.85 -16.46
N MET A 148 -11.62 9.87 -17.77
CA MET A 148 -12.93 10.20 -18.35
C MET A 148 -13.94 9.09 -18.09
N ASP A 149 -13.55 7.82 -18.26
CA ASP A 149 -14.40 6.67 -17.91
C ASP A 149 -14.86 6.71 -16.43
N TYR A 150 -14.03 7.28 -15.55
CA TYR A 150 -14.39 7.52 -14.14
C TYR A 150 -15.48 8.59 -14.02
N TYR A 151 -15.30 9.78 -14.63
CA TYR A 151 -16.28 10.86 -14.53
C TYR A 151 -17.58 10.56 -15.28
N PHE A 152 -17.55 9.80 -16.38
CA PHE A 152 -18.76 9.45 -17.11
C PHE A 152 -19.62 8.40 -16.38
N LYS A 153 -19.06 7.74 -15.36
CA LYS A 153 -19.78 6.87 -14.41
C LYS A 153 -20.09 7.61 -13.11
N TYR A 154 -20.33 8.92 -13.18
CA TYR A 154 -20.49 9.78 -12.00
C TYR A 154 -21.56 9.29 -11.04
N ASP A 155 -22.64 8.68 -11.53
CA ASP A 155 -23.76 8.17 -10.72
C ASP A 155 -23.33 7.18 -9.63
N GLU A 156 -22.32 6.36 -9.91
CA GLU A 156 -21.80 5.33 -9.00
C GLU A 156 -20.77 5.87 -7.99
N LEU A 157 -20.34 7.14 -8.14
CA LEU A 157 -19.22 7.69 -7.37
C LEU A 157 -19.64 8.28 -6.02
N PRO A 158 -18.76 8.25 -4.99
CA PRO A 158 -19.03 8.93 -3.72
C PRO A 158 -19.10 10.47 -3.91
N MET A 159 -19.95 11.13 -3.14
CA MET A 159 -20.08 12.60 -3.12
C MET A 159 -18.80 13.22 -2.54
N GLY A 160 -17.92 13.71 -3.41
CA GLY A 160 -16.67 14.36 -3.03
C GLY A 160 -16.31 15.54 -3.92
N GLY A 161 -15.69 16.57 -3.35
CA GLY A 161 -15.37 17.81 -4.07
C GLY A 161 -16.62 18.61 -4.46
N LYS A 162 -16.48 19.56 -5.40
CA LYS A 162 -17.61 20.35 -5.92
C LYS A 162 -18.12 19.85 -7.28
N LEU A 163 -17.25 19.29 -8.12
CA LEU A 163 -17.64 18.82 -9.46
C LEU A 163 -18.60 17.61 -9.43
N LEU A 164 -18.27 16.56 -8.68
CA LEU A 164 -19.08 15.31 -8.69
C LEU A 164 -20.52 15.53 -8.19
N PRO A 165 -20.77 16.29 -7.10
CA PRO A 165 -22.14 16.62 -6.71
C PRO A 165 -22.92 17.35 -7.81
N THR A 166 -22.30 18.30 -8.51
CA THR A 166 -22.96 19.02 -9.61
C THR A 166 -23.23 18.12 -10.80
N LEU A 167 -22.28 17.26 -11.18
CA LEU A 167 -22.50 16.25 -12.24
C LEU A 167 -23.68 15.35 -11.91
N LYS A 168 -23.80 14.86 -10.67
CA LYS A 168 -24.93 14.03 -10.24
C LYS A 168 -26.28 14.74 -10.25
N LYS A 169 -26.27 16.03 -9.92
CA LYS A 169 -27.50 16.83 -9.84
C LYS A 169 -28.01 17.23 -11.22
N GLU A 170 -27.10 17.64 -12.11
CA GLU A 170 -27.44 18.35 -13.36
C GLU A 170 -27.10 17.54 -14.62
N GLY A 171 -26.41 16.40 -14.46
CA GLY A 171 -26.01 15.51 -15.54
C GLY A 171 -24.80 16.01 -16.32
N LEU A 172 -24.27 15.14 -17.19
CA LEU A 172 -23.16 15.48 -18.09
C LEU A 172 -23.52 16.59 -19.07
N SER A 173 -24.78 16.66 -19.52
CA SER A 173 -25.27 17.64 -20.49
C SER A 173 -25.26 19.08 -20.00
N ALA A 174 -25.03 19.34 -18.71
CA ALA A 174 -24.85 20.69 -18.18
C ALA A 174 -23.41 21.22 -18.40
N PHE A 175 -22.50 20.40 -18.92
CA PHE A 175 -21.08 20.70 -19.02
C PHE A 175 -20.53 20.53 -20.43
N LYS A 176 -19.49 21.32 -20.71
CA LYS A 176 -18.54 21.05 -21.80
C LYS A 176 -17.25 20.47 -21.24
N LEU A 177 -16.60 19.61 -22.03
CA LEU A 177 -15.30 19.03 -21.71
C LEU A 177 -14.24 19.59 -22.65
N MET A 178 -13.18 20.18 -22.13
CA MET A 178 -12.01 20.58 -22.90
C MET A 178 -10.82 19.68 -22.56
N MET A 179 -10.11 19.17 -23.58
CA MET A 179 -9.02 18.21 -23.42
C MET A 179 -7.73 18.68 -24.09
N PHE A 180 -6.63 18.59 -23.35
CA PHE A 180 -5.28 18.95 -23.78
C PHE A 180 -4.41 17.69 -23.76
N LYS A 181 -4.30 17.00 -24.90
CA LYS A 181 -3.38 15.87 -25.07
C LYS A 181 -1.95 16.41 -25.18
N LEU A 182 -1.05 15.91 -24.33
CA LEU A 182 0.37 16.26 -24.41
C LEU A 182 1.13 15.23 -25.25
N ASP A 183 1.95 15.72 -26.18
CA ASP A 183 2.83 14.89 -27.00
C ASP A 183 3.96 14.28 -26.15
N SER A 184 4.02 12.95 -26.09
CA SER A 184 5.04 12.21 -25.35
C SER A 184 6.47 12.42 -25.86
N ASN A 185 6.64 12.88 -27.10
CA ASN A 185 7.96 13.20 -27.66
C ASN A 185 8.49 14.55 -27.15
N LYS A 186 7.61 15.43 -26.66
CA LYS A 186 7.96 16.80 -26.24
C LYS A 186 7.77 17.04 -24.73
N PHE A 187 6.82 16.34 -24.12
CA PHE A 187 6.39 16.57 -22.76
C PHE A 187 6.41 15.29 -21.93
N SER A 188 6.46 15.47 -20.62
CA SER A 188 6.39 14.42 -19.61
C SER A 188 5.04 14.46 -18.88
N VAL A 189 4.72 13.38 -18.16
CA VAL A 189 3.54 13.34 -17.28
C VAL A 189 3.58 14.45 -16.22
N ARG A 190 4.77 14.88 -15.79
CA ARG A 190 4.92 16.00 -14.83
C ARG A 190 4.53 17.33 -15.44
N ASP A 191 4.70 17.49 -16.75
CA ASP A 191 4.30 18.72 -17.43
C ASP A 191 2.78 18.89 -17.45
N ALA A 192 2.01 17.79 -17.42
CA ALA A 192 0.56 17.85 -17.23
C ALA A 192 0.18 18.40 -15.85
N LEU A 193 0.95 18.09 -14.80
CA LEU A 193 0.74 18.65 -13.46
C LEU A 193 1.11 20.13 -13.39
N ILE A 194 2.16 20.55 -14.10
CA ILE A 194 2.54 21.96 -14.22
C ILE A 194 1.43 22.75 -14.92
N LEU A 195 0.89 22.21 -16.02
CA LEU A 195 -0.21 22.84 -16.75
C LEU A 195 -1.50 22.87 -15.93
N GLU A 196 -1.83 21.80 -15.20
CA GLU A 196 -2.95 21.80 -14.23
C GLU A 196 -2.74 22.89 -13.16
N GLN A 197 -1.53 23.02 -12.61
CA GLN A 197 -1.23 24.03 -11.59
C GLN A 197 -1.41 25.45 -12.13
N TYR A 198 -1.02 25.71 -13.38
CA TYR A 198 -1.25 27.01 -14.01
C TYR A 198 -2.75 27.37 -14.01
N TYR A 199 -3.61 26.44 -14.42
CA TYR A 199 -5.05 26.68 -14.47
C TYR A 199 -5.70 26.77 -13.08
N LEU A 200 -5.22 26.01 -12.09
CA LEU A 200 -5.74 26.12 -10.70
C LEU A 200 -5.58 27.52 -10.09
N LEU A 201 -4.61 28.29 -10.59
CA LEU A 201 -4.35 29.68 -10.18
C LEU A 201 -5.20 30.71 -10.90
N ASN A 202 -6.05 30.28 -11.82
CA ASN A 202 -7.08 31.14 -12.41
C ASN A 202 -8.38 31.02 -11.59
N LYS A 203 -8.95 32.17 -11.21
CA LYS A 203 -10.18 32.29 -10.41
C LYS A 203 -11.40 31.59 -11.01
N GLU A 204 -11.45 31.41 -12.33
CA GLU A 204 -12.55 30.73 -13.03
C GLU A 204 -12.65 29.24 -12.66
N PHE A 205 -11.55 28.62 -12.23
CA PHE A 205 -11.50 27.20 -11.82
C PHE A 205 -12.03 26.99 -10.40
N ASN A 206 -13.23 27.46 -10.11
CA ASN A 206 -13.80 27.55 -8.76
C ASN A 206 -14.44 26.27 -8.22
N THR A 207 -14.53 25.21 -9.04
CA THR A 207 -15.04 23.89 -8.63
C THR A 207 -13.93 22.96 -8.11
N ASN A 208 -12.66 23.31 -8.30
CA ASN A 208 -11.54 22.67 -7.62
C ASN A 208 -11.54 23.04 -6.13
N THR A 209 -11.48 22.04 -5.25
CA THR A 209 -11.41 22.26 -3.79
C THR A 209 -10.00 22.57 -3.30
N LEU A 210 -8.99 22.04 -4.00
CA LEU A 210 -7.58 22.30 -3.74
C LEU A 210 -7.05 23.24 -4.81
N ARG A 211 -6.18 24.18 -4.43
CA ARG A 211 -5.55 25.13 -5.36
C ARG A 211 -4.13 24.75 -5.73
N VAL A 212 -3.61 23.71 -5.10
CA VAL A 212 -2.30 23.14 -5.42
C VAL A 212 -2.49 21.72 -5.93
N VAL A 213 -1.88 21.40 -7.08
CA VAL A 213 -1.93 20.05 -7.64
C VAL A 213 -1.40 19.07 -6.62
N ASN A 214 -1.98 17.87 -6.58
CA ASN A 214 -1.39 16.78 -5.82
C ASN A 214 -0.66 15.89 -6.81
N ALA A 215 0.63 16.13 -7.03
CA ALA A 215 1.49 15.12 -7.66
C ALA A 215 1.48 13.91 -6.73
N GLY A 216 0.53 13.00 -6.99
CA GLY A 216 0.16 11.90 -6.10
C GLY A 216 1.41 11.36 -5.48
N SER A 217 1.53 11.59 -4.16
CA SER A 217 2.85 11.48 -3.56
C SER A 217 3.37 10.08 -3.84
N SER A 218 4.49 9.97 -4.54
CA SER A 218 5.33 8.77 -4.48
C SER A 218 5.97 8.67 -3.09
N LYS A 219 5.24 9.03 -2.02
CA LYS A 219 5.48 8.60 -0.66
C LYS A 219 5.16 7.12 -0.63
N GLY A 220 5.94 6.34 -1.35
CA GLY A 220 6.11 4.96 -0.95
C GLY A 220 6.71 4.96 0.45
N THR A 221 6.49 3.87 1.16
CA THR A 221 7.23 3.63 2.39
C THR A 221 8.71 3.50 2.01
N ASN A 222 9.55 4.32 2.65
CA ASN A 222 11.00 4.13 2.54
C ASN A 222 11.33 2.70 2.96
N MET A 223 12.21 2.05 2.21
CA MET A 223 12.70 0.73 2.56
C MET A 223 14.20 0.70 2.41
N PHE A 224 14.82 -0.02 3.32
CA PHE A 224 16.25 -0.14 3.44
C PHE A 224 16.60 -1.62 3.25
N ILE A 225 17.63 -1.86 2.46
CA ILE A 225 18.19 -3.19 2.26
C ILE A 225 19.51 -3.21 3.01
N TYR A 226 19.60 -4.11 3.98
CA TYR A 226 20.77 -4.30 4.82
C TYR A 226 21.43 -5.65 4.55
N ASP A 227 22.67 -5.77 4.99
CA ASP A 227 23.24 -7.07 5.30
C ASP A 227 22.53 -7.70 6.53
N LEU A 228 22.83 -8.97 6.82
CA LEU A 228 22.19 -9.67 7.92
C LEU A 228 22.56 -9.14 9.31
N THR A 229 23.62 -8.33 9.45
CA THR A 229 24.04 -7.73 10.72
C THR A 229 23.50 -6.31 10.93
N CYS A 230 22.80 -5.75 9.92
CA CYS A 230 22.38 -4.34 9.88
C CYS A 230 23.51 -3.31 10.02
N LYS A 231 24.79 -3.72 9.90
CA LYS A 231 25.93 -2.81 9.94
C LYS A 231 26.09 -2.06 8.62
N ILE A 232 25.72 -2.68 7.50
CA ILE A 232 25.85 -2.13 6.15
C ILE A 232 24.48 -1.92 5.53
N THR A 233 24.17 -0.68 5.15
CA THR A 233 23.01 -0.38 4.30
C THR A 233 23.42 -0.47 2.82
N TYR A 234 22.93 -1.47 2.10
CA TYR A 234 23.21 -1.63 0.66
C TYR A 234 22.41 -0.66 -0.21
N TYR A 235 21.16 -0.37 0.15
CA TYR A 235 20.29 0.46 -0.68
C TYR A 235 19.13 1.07 0.11
N LYS A 236 18.74 2.29 -0.27
CA LYS A 236 17.53 2.97 0.20
C LYS A 236 16.60 3.21 -0.98
N ALA A 237 15.40 2.65 -0.91
CA ALA A 237 14.33 2.88 -1.87
C ALA A 237 13.25 3.77 -1.26
N ASN A 238 12.65 4.64 -2.06
CA ASN A 238 11.53 5.49 -1.64
C ASN A 238 10.18 4.80 -1.86
N SER A 239 10.13 3.64 -2.53
CA SER A 239 8.88 2.89 -2.76
C SER A 239 9.07 1.43 -3.18
N LYS A 240 8.03 0.60 -3.02
CA LYS A 240 8.01 -0.80 -3.51
C LYS A 240 8.17 -0.86 -5.03
N ILE A 241 7.70 0.17 -5.72
CA ILE A 241 7.79 0.29 -7.18
C ILE A 241 9.24 0.56 -7.59
N GLU A 242 9.99 1.37 -6.84
CA GLU A 242 11.40 1.62 -7.06
C GLU A 242 12.22 0.34 -6.94
N LEU A 243 12.00 -0.46 -5.88
CA LEU A 243 12.64 -1.78 -5.72
C LEU A 243 12.34 -2.72 -6.89
N LYS A 244 11.11 -2.70 -7.42
CA LYS A 244 10.75 -3.48 -8.62
C LYS A 244 11.53 -3.02 -9.85
N ARG A 245 11.66 -1.71 -10.05
CA ARG A 245 12.33 -1.16 -11.24
C ARG A 245 13.84 -1.37 -11.19
N MET A 246 14.45 -1.03 -10.06
CA MET A 246 15.90 -1.00 -9.85
C MET A 246 16.49 -2.37 -9.52
N LEU A 247 15.86 -3.11 -8.60
CA LEU A 247 16.40 -4.38 -8.08
C LEU A 247 15.60 -5.63 -8.54
N LYS A 248 14.59 -5.43 -9.39
CA LYS A 248 13.70 -6.49 -9.92
C LYS A 248 13.00 -7.30 -8.82
N MET A 249 12.71 -6.67 -7.67
CA MET A 249 11.95 -7.30 -6.59
C MET A 249 10.45 -7.11 -6.79
N HIS A 250 9.68 -8.19 -6.86
CA HIS A 250 8.23 -8.08 -7.01
C HIS A 250 7.59 -7.49 -5.72
N PRO A 251 6.56 -6.62 -5.82
CA PRO A 251 5.94 -6.01 -4.64
C PRO A 251 5.40 -7.00 -3.59
N GLU A 252 4.89 -8.16 -4.03
CA GLU A 252 4.46 -9.23 -3.11
C GLU A 252 5.63 -9.87 -2.37
N THR A 253 6.77 -10.07 -3.06
CA THR A 253 8.01 -10.53 -2.42
C THR A 253 8.47 -9.52 -1.37
N VAL A 254 8.49 -8.23 -1.71
CA VAL A 254 8.82 -7.17 -0.76
C VAL A 254 7.88 -7.23 0.45
N LYS A 255 6.57 -7.37 0.25
CA LYS A 255 5.59 -7.49 1.35
C LYS A 255 5.87 -8.68 2.26
N MET A 256 6.29 -9.81 1.71
CA MET A 256 6.57 -11.03 2.48
C MET A 256 7.79 -10.90 3.38
N TYR A 257 8.86 -10.25 2.89
CA TYR A 257 10.14 -10.17 3.61
C TYR A 257 10.30 -8.90 4.45
N LEU A 258 9.62 -7.80 4.10
CA LEU A 258 9.72 -6.53 4.81
C LEU A 258 9.32 -6.67 6.28
N ASP A 259 10.21 -6.30 7.19
CA ASP A 259 10.05 -6.38 8.65
C ASP A 259 9.69 -7.80 9.17
N SER A 260 9.94 -8.85 8.37
CA SER A 260 9.45 -10.22 8.64
C SER A 260 10.37 -11.07 9.53
N LYS A 261 11.52 -10.53 9.96
CA LYS A 261 12.66 -11.28 10.55
C LYS A 261 13.19 -12.43 9.69
N ILE A 262 12.70 -12.56 8.46
CA ILE A 262 13.16 -13.57 7.51
C ILE A 262 14.01 -12.85 6.46
N PRO A 263 15.28 -13.27 6.26
CA PRO A 263 16.10 -12.68 5.23
C PRO A 263 15.59 -12.97 3.82
N TYR A 264 15.61 -11.96 2.97
CA TYR A 264 15.47 -12.13 1.53
C TYR A 264 16.72 -12.80 0.96
N THR A 265 16.49 -13.87 0.19
CA THR A 265 17.52 -14.72 -0.39
C THR A 265 18.63 -15.15 0.57
N ASN A 266 18.31 -15.30 1.87
CA ASN A 266 19.27 -15.66 2.93
C ASN A 266 20.49 -14.75 3.10
N LYS A 267 20.47 -13.53 2.52
CA LYS A 267 21.59 -12.57 2.61
C LYS A 267 21.18 -11.14 2.91
N PHE A 268 19.94 -10.77 2.61
CA PHE A 268 19.50 -9.38 2.69
C PHE A 268 18.36 -9.23 3.67
N LEU A 269 18.43 -8.24 4.54
CA LEU A 269 17.33 -7.87 5.41
C LEU A 269 16.59 -6.66 4.84
N LEU A 270 15.27 -6.72 4.81
CA LEU A 270 14.42 -5.63 4.34
C LEU A 270 13.69 -5.00 5.51
N LEU A 271 13.97 -3.71 5.75
CA LEU A 271 13.34 -2.95 6.83
C LEU A 271 12.67 -1.69 6.30
N SER A 272 11.58 -1.32 6.97
CA SER A 272 10.81 -0.09 6.66
C SER A 272 11.35 1.16 7.37
N PHE A 273 12.38 1.00 8.18
CA PHE A 273 12.99 2.02 9.02
C PHE A 273 14.52 1.92 9.01
N PRO A 274 15.23 3.03 9.26
CA PRO A 274 16.67 3.03 9.35
C PRO A 274 17.14 2.44 10.70
N VAL A 275 18.23 1.66 10.67
CA VAL A 275 18.90 1.18 11.89
C VAL A 275 20.06 2.10 12.24
N THR A 276 20.04 2.70 13.44
CA THR A 276 20.96 3.78 13.86
C THR A 276 22.43 3.35 13.95
N SER A 277 22.70 2.06 14.16
CA SER A 277 24.05 1.48 14.22
C SER A 277 24.65 1.17 12.84
N SER A 278 23.90 1.37 11.75
CA SER A 278 24.42 1.13 10.42
C SER A 278 25.33 2.27 9.99
N SER A 279 26.58 1.96 9.63
CA SER A 279 27.35 2.90 8.81
C SER A 279 26.69 2.90 7.44
N MET A 280 26.27 4.08 6.98
CA MET A 280 25.96 4.24 5.57
C MET A 280 27.30 4.07 4.86
N ASP A 281 27.57 2.89 4.31
CA ASP A 281 28.71 2.69 3.43
C ASP A 281 28.38 3.35 2.08
N LEU A 282 28.35 4.69 2.09
CA LEU A 282 28.14 5.56 0.94
C LEU A 282 29.24 5.39 -0.12
N ASN A 283 30.30 4.64 0.20
CA ASN A 283 31.46 4.42 -0.66
C ASN A 283 31.61 2.93 -1.02
N LYS A 284 30.82 2.42 -2.00
CA LYS A 284 31.32 1.60 -3.16
C LYS A 284 30.29 0.68 -3.84
N MET A 285 29.11 0.40 -3.28
CA MET A 285 28.19 -0.53 -3.96
C MET A 285 27.21 0.18 -4.89
N SER A 286 27.45 0.11 -6.20
CA SER A 286 26.49 0.58 -7.19
C SER A 286 25.23 -0.28 -7.19
N THR A 287 24.08 0.31 -7.55
CA THR A 287 22.80 -0.41 -7.71
C THR A 287 22.94 -1.61 -8.66
N LYS A 288 23.80 -1.49 -9.68
CA LYS A 288 24.10 -2.58 -10.63
C LYS A 288 24.78 -3.75 -9.94
N LYS A 289 25.82 -3.50 -9.12
CA LYS A 289 26.53 -4.54 -8.36
C LYS A 289 25.61 -5.23 -7.34
N LEU A 290 24.75 -4.46 -6.66
CA LEU A 290 23.76 -5.03 -5.76
C LEU A 290 22.75 -5.91 -6.50
N LEU A 291 22.28 -5.48 -7.68
CA LEU A 291 21.39 -6.28 -8.52
C LEU A 291 22.08 -7.58 -8.97
N GLU A 292 23.34 -7.53 -9.39
CA GLU A 292 24.13 -8.71 -9.76
C GLU A 292 24.23 -9.70 -8.60
N MET A 293 24.59 -9.24 -7.39
CA MET A 293 24.61 -10.08 -6.18
C MET A 293 23.25 -10.70 -5.88
N MET A 294 22.17 -9.92 -5.95
CA MET A 294 20.82 -10.45 -5.75
C MET A 294 20.43 -11.48 -6.82
N GLN A 295 20.86 -11.28 -8.07
CA GLN A 295 20.61 -12.22 -9.15
C GLN A 295 21.39 -13.52 -8.96
N GLU A 296 22.64 -13.46 -8.49
CA GLU A 296 23.41 -14.66 -8.12
C GLU A 296 22.74 -15.44 -7.00
N GLU A 297 22.28 -14.78 -5.95
CA GLU A 297 21.58 -15.46 -4.85
C GLU A 297 20.22 -16.02 -5.28
N ARG A 298 19.48 -15.30 -6.15
CA ARG A 298 18.28 -15.85 -6.79
C ARG A 298 18.61 -17.08 -7.63
N LYS A 299 19.66 -17.02 -8.47
CA LYS A 299 20.12 -18.14 -9.28
C LYS A 299 20.48 -19.33 -8.40
N LYS A 300 21.23 -19.13 -7.31
CA LYS A 300 21.52 -20.17 -6.31
C LYS A 300 20.24 -20.76 -5.74
N LEU A 301 19.24 -19.95 -5.40
CA LEU A 301 17.95 -20.46 -4.92
C LEU A 301 17.17 -21.23 -6.00
N TYR A 302 17.23 -20.79 -7.27
CA TYR A 302 16.56 -21.45 -8.39
C TYR A 302 17.26 -22.75 -8.80
N THR A 303 18.60 -22.77 -8.86
CA THR A 303 19.39 -23.98 -9.17
C THR A 303 19.29 -25.01 -8.05
N LEU A 304 19.17 -24.57 -6.80
CA LEU A 304 18.85 -25.43 -5.65
C LEU A 304 17.35 -25.82 -5.60
N GLY A 305 16.51 -25.21 -6.44
CA GLY A 305 15.05 -25.35 -6.46
C GLY A 305 14.36 -24.91 -5.15
N THR A 306 13.04 -25.11 -5.06
CA THR A 306 12.27 -25.08 -3.80
C THR A 306 12.72 -26.13 -2.77
N ARG A 307 13.85 -26.80 -3.01
CA ARG A 307 14.42 -27.90 -2.25
C ARG A 307 15.79 -27.53 -1.67
N ARG A 308 15.90 -26.41 -0.96
CA ARG A 308 16.69 -26.50 0.27
C ARG A 308 15.87 -27.34 1.24
N SER A 309 16.05 -28.64 1.16
CA SER A 309 15.86 -29.42 2.35
C SER A 309 16.78 -28.85 3.41
N ILE A 310 16.18 -28.34 4.48
CA ILE A 310 16.95 -27.88 5.62
C ILE A 310 17.77 -29.08 6.09
N SER A 311 19.09 -28.93 6.16
CA SER A 311 19.96 -29.98 6.64
C SER A 311 19.56 -30.38 8.06
N VAL A 312 19.76 -31.64 8.39
CA VAL A 312 19.32 -32.22 9.66
C VAL A 312 20.54 -32.73 10.38
N LEU A 313 20.74 -32.23 11.60
CA LEU A 313 21.68 -32.76 12.56
C LEU A 313 20.97 -33.85 13.36
N LEU A 314 21.51 -35.06 13.36
CA LEU A 314 21.02 -36.19 14.15
C LEU A 314 22.07 -36.53 15.20
N LYS A 315 21.73 -36.32 16.47
CA LYS A 315 22.57 -36.70 17.61
C LYS A 315 22.16 -38.08 18.11
N ILE A 316 23.14 -38.96 18.25
CA ILE A 316 22.97 -40.31 18.81
C ILE A 316 23.20 -40.20 20.32
N LYS A 317 22.19 -40.50 21.14
CA LYS A 317 22.33 -40.49 22.60
C LYS A 317 22.81 -41.85 23.11
N GLU A 318 23.37 -41.83 24.31
CA GLU A 318 23.78 -43.03 25.05
C GLU A 318 22.60 -44.01 25.22
N GLY A 319 22.88 -45.31 25.22
CA GLY A 319 21.85 -46.35 25.27
C GLY A 319 21.06 -46.50 23.98
N ASN A 320 21.59 -46.08 22.83
CA ASN A 320 20.93 -46.31 21.54
C ASN A 320 21.04 -47.79 21.13
N MET A 321 19.89 -48.45 20.95
CA MET A 321 19.81 -49.88 20.61
C MET A 321 20.05 -50.20 19.11
N TRP A 322 20.18 -49.18 18.26
CA TRP A 322 20.23 -49.31 16.80
C TRP A 322 21.60 -48.95 16.21
N VAL A 323 22.51 -48.42 17.05
CA VAL A 323 23.88 -48.06 16.66
C VAL A 323 24.83 -48.57 17.74
N THR A 324 25.99 -49.08 17.34
CA THR A 324 27.01 -49.58 18.27
C THR A 324 27.51 -48.49 19.22
N GLU A 325 27.93 -48.88 20.42
CA GLU A 325 28.29 -47.97 21.51
C GLU A 325 29.35 -46.93 21.12
N ASN A 326 30.25 -47.28 20.19
CA ASN A 326 31.30 -46.40 19.65
C ASN A 326 30.77 -45.12 18.95
N TYR A 327 29.49 -45.10 18.57
CA TYR A 327 28.85 -43.95 17.92
C TYR A 327 27.95 -43.14 18.87
N TRP A 328 27.82 -43.56 20.13
CA TRP A 328 27.08 -42.76 21.10
C TRP A 328 27.75 -41.40 21.31
N GLY A 329 26.94 -40.36 21.45
CA GLY A 329 27.41 -38.97 21.55
C GLY A 329 27.76 -38.32 20.22
N GLN A 330 27.88 -39.07 19.12
CA GLN A 330 28.21 -38.51 17.81
C GLN A 330 27.04 -37.79 17.14
N ASN A 331 27.39 -36.85 16.25
CA ASN A 331 26.45 -36.10 15.43
C ASN A 331 26.62 -36.47 13.96
N LEU A 332 25.52 -36.86 13.32
CA LEU A 332 25.44 -37.12 11.88
C LEU A 332 24.76 -35.95 11.18
N ASN A 333 25.36 -35.47 10.10
CA ASN A 333 24.83 -34.39 9.28
C ASN A 333 24.20 -34.93 8.00
N PHE A 334 22.94 -34.59 7.79
CA PHE A 334 22.21 -34.92 6.57
C PHE A 334 21.90 -33.65 5.78
N ASP A 335 22.02 -33.72 4.47
CA ASP A 335 21.62 -32.67 3.53
C ASP A 335 20.10 -32.40 3.54
N SER A 336 19.31 -33.34 4.06
CA SER A 336 17.86 -33.24 4.08
C SER A 336 17.17 -34.07 5.16
N LEU A 337 15.96 -33.63 5.54
CA LEU A 337 15.03 -34.46 6.32
C LEU A 337 14.73 -35.79 5.62
N THR A 338 14.68 -35.82 4.29
CA THR A 338 14.41 -37.05 3.53
C THR A 338 15.57 -38.04 3.65
N SER A 339 16.81 -37.57 3.57
CA SER A 339 18.03 -38.37 3.71
C SER A 339 18.18 -38.90 5.13
N CYS A 340 17.89 -38.07 6.14
CA CYS A 340 17.81 -38.51 7.53
C CYS A 340 16.76 -39.62 7.72
N ILE A 341 15.57 -39.49 7.12
CA ILE A 341 14.54 -40.54 7.18
C ILE A 341 14.98 -41.81 6.45
N LYS A 342 15.67 -41.70 5.31
CA LYS A 342 16.22 -42.87 4.60
C LYS A 342 17.23 -43.62 5.46
N TYR A 343 18.11 -42.91 6.16
CA TYR A 343 19.05 -43.48 7.11
C TYR A 343 18.35 -44.19 8.29
N LEU A 344 17.35 -43.55 8.89
CA LEU A 344 16.55 -44.19 9.95
C LEU A 344 15.83 -45.46 9.43
N ARG A 345 15.30 -45.41 8.20
CA ARG A 345 14.65 -46.57 7.57
C ARG A 345 15.62 -47.69 7.22
N SER A 346 16.85 -47.40 6.80
CA SER A 346 17.85 -48.44 6.53
C SER A 346 18.24 -49.21 7.78
N MET A 347 18.05 -48.61 8.96
CA MET A 347 18.22 -49.31 10.24
C MET A 347 17.00 -50.15 10.64
N GLY A 348 15.85 -50.01 9.95
CA GLY A 348 14.59 -50.71 10.28
C GLY A 348 13.56 -49.86 11.01
N LEU A 349 13.83 -48.57 11.25
CA LEU A 349 12.91 -47.65 11.92
C LEU A 349 11.86 -47.09 10.94
N LYS A 350 10.59 -47.41 11.17
CA LYS A 350 9.47 -46.87 10.38
C LYS A 350 9.11 -45.45 10.85
N MET A 351 9.66 -44.44 10.17
CA MET A 351 9.38 -43.03 10.44
C MET A 351 8.69 -42.32 9.25
N LYS A 352 7.61 -41.59 9.55
CA LYS A 352 6.95 -40.67 8.60
C LYS A 352 7.58 -39.28 8.71
N ARG A 353 7.60 -38.55 7.58
CA ARG A 353 8.22 -37.22 7.48
C ARG A 353 7.61 -36.20 8.44
N ASP A 354 6.28 -36.16 8.50
CA ASP A 354 5.57 -35.18 9.34
C ASP A 354 5.77 -35.47 10.84
N THR A 355 5.87 -36.75 11.20
CA THR A 355 6.16 -37.17 12.58
C THR A 355 7.54 -36.74 13.02
N LEU A 356 8.57 -36.96 12.20
CA LEU A 356 9.93 -36.52 12.53
C LEU A 356 10.03 -34.99 12.59
N SER A 357 9.38 -34.29 11.66
CA SER A 357 9.30 -32.82 11.70
C SER A 357 8.61 -32.31 12.97
N LYS A 358 7.55 -32.98 13.45
CA LYS A 358 6.89 -32.65 14.72
C LYS A 358 7.84 -32.87 15.89
N TYR A 359 8.58 -33.98 15.92
CA TYR A 359 9.50 -34.30 17.01
C TYR A 359 10.66 -33.30 17.09
N MET A 360 11.19 -32.87 15.94
CA MET A 360 12.22 -31.82 15.87
C MET A 360 11.70 -30.48 16.43
N LYS A 361 10.42 -30.14 16.19
CA LYS A 361 9.80 -28.91 16.73
C LYS A 361 9.54 -28.97 18.23
N THR A 362 9.15 -30.13 18.75
CA THR A 362 8.87 -30.33 20.18
C THR A 362 10.08 -30.80 20.96
N GLU A 363 11.26 -30.81 20.34
CA GLU A 363 12.51 -31.33 20.93
C GLU A 363 12.35 -32.73 21.54
N LYS A 364 11.51 -33.56 20.90
CA LYS A 364 11.20 -34.91 21.37
C LYS A 364 12.16 -35.93 20.79
N GLU A 365 12.62 -36.83 21.66
CA GLU A 365 13.53 -37.92 21.30
C GLU A 365 12.80 -39.08 20.63
N PHE A 366 13.50 -39.77 19.73
CA PHE A 366 13.00 -40.94 19.02
C PHE A 366 14.03 -42.07 19.12
N HIS A 367 13.75 -43.11 19.92
CA HIS A 367 14.69 -44.23 20.17
C HIS A 367 16.13 -43.77 20.44
N ASN A 368 16.31 -42.81 21.34
CA ASN A 368 17.62 -42.22 21.67
C ASN A 368 18.33 -41.56 20.47
N PHE A 369 17.58 -41.17 19.43
CA PHE A 369 17.98 -40.20 18.42
C PHE A 369 17.33 -38.85 18.68
N MET A 370 18.14 -37.80 18.61
CA MET A 370 17.67 -36.41 18.70
C MET A 370 17.95 -35.70 17.38
N CYS A 371 16.90 -35.31 16.67
CA CYS A 371 17.02 -34.61 15.39
C CYS A 371 16.78 -33.11 15.58
N LYS A 372 17.64 -32.28 14.98
CA LYS A 372 17.44 -30.82 14.88
C LYS A 372 17.70 -30.38 13.44
N TYR A 373 16.99 -29.36 13.00
CA TYR A 373 17.38 -28.71 11.76
C TYR A 373 18.71 -28.02 12.03
N SER A 374 19.70 -28.19 11.15
CA SER A 374 20.88 -27.35 11.21
C SER A 374 20.39 -25.92 10.98
N ASP A 375 20.74 -25.00 11.86
CA ASP A 375 20.41 -23.60 11.67
C ASP A 375 20.92 -23.17 10.30
N ASN A 376 20.03 -22.65 9.45
CA ASN A 376 20.51 -21.78 8.36
C ASN A 376 21.33 -20.73 9.08
N ILE A 377 22.63 -20.66 8.81
CA ILE A 377 23.62 -19.84 9.52
C ILE A 377 23.17 -18.38 9.46
N LEU A 378 22.28 -17.99 10.36
CA LEU A 378 21.97 -16.64 10.69
C LEU A 378 23.13 -16.19 11.59
N PRO A 379 23.63 -14.96 11.42
CA PRO A 379 24.66 -14.44 12.31
C PRO A 379 24.24 -14.62 13.78
N ASN A 380 25.20 -14.86 14.68
CA ASN A 380 24.93 -15.01 16.12
C ASN A 380 24.11 -13.83 16.69
N ASP A 381 24.31 -12.63 16.13
CA ASP A 381 23.66 -11.37 16.54
C ASP A 381 22.24 -11.21 15.95
N PHE A 382 21.75 -12.15 15.13
CA PHE A 382 20.44 -12.02 14.45
C PHE A 382 19.26 -11.99 15.43
N LYS A 383 19.44 -12.56 16.64
CA LYS A 383 18.45 -12.47 17.73
C LYS A 383 18.24 -11.02 18.17
N GLU A 384 19.32 -10.25 18.28
CA GLU A 384 19.28 -8.82 18.63
C GLU A 384 18.56 -7.99 17.56
N ILE A 385 18.78 -8.30 16.28
CA ILE A 385 18.05 -7.67 15.17
C ILE A 385 16.56 -7.99 15.23
N GLY A 386 16.21 -9.22 15.61
CA GLY A 386 14.83 -9.60 15.89
C GLY A 386 14.18 -8.71 16.96
N HIS A 387 14.92 -8.35 18.01
CA HIS A 387 14.46 -7.46 19.07
C HIS A 387 14.29 -6.00 18.57
N ILE A 388 15.22 -5.49 17.77
CA ILE A 388 15.11 -4.16 17.14
C ILE A 388 13.83 -4.05 16.28
N ILE A 389 13.53 -5.08 15.49
CA ILE A 389 12.31 -5.12 14.66
C ILE A 389 11.05 -5.12 15.53
N ASP A 390 11.05 -5.86 16.64
CA ASP A 390 9.91 -5.92 17.55
C ASP A 390 9.67 -4.59 18.26
N GLU A 391 10.73 -3.95 18.75
CA GLU A 391 10.66 -2.64 19.39
C GLU A 391 10.12 -1.56 18.43
N TYR A 392 10.55 -1.59 17.17
CA TYR A 392 10.00 -0.71 16.14
C TYR A 392 8.50 -0.97 15.89
N LYS A 393 8.08 -2.24 15.82
CA LYS A 393 6.65 -2.57 15.64
C LYS A 393 5.83 -2.09 16.83
N GLN A 394 6.31 -2.28 18.05
CA GLN A 394 5.64 -1.83 19.27
C GLN A 394 5.54 -0.29 19.35
N SER A 395 6.57 0.44 18.97
CA SER A 395 6.53 1.91 18.94
C SER A 395 5.57 2.45 17.87
N LYS A 396 5.53 1.82 16.70
CA LYS A 396 4.57 2.15 15.63
C LYS A 396 3.12 1.90 16.04
N ASP A 397 2.86 0.82 16.78
CA ASP A 397 1.54 0.53 17.32
C ASP A 397 1.14 1.53 18.42
N LYS A 398 2.08 1.96 19.29
CA LYS A 398 1.84 3.05 20.25
C LYS A 398 1.52 4.38 19.57
N ASP A 399 2.18 4.71 18.47
CA ASP A 399 1.90 5.92 17.68
C ASP A 399 0.55 5.86 16.96
N LEU A 400 0.11 4.68 16.51
CA LEU A 400 -1.25 4.47 16.00
C LEU A 400 -2.31 4.63 17.10
N VAL A 401 -2.00 4.19 18.33
CA VAL A 401 -2.85 4.40 19.51
C VAL A 401 -2.93 5.88 19.90
N MET A 402 -1.85 6.67 19.77
CA MET A 402 -1.88 8.12 19.99
C MET A 402 -2.60 8.92 18.89
N LYS A 403 -2.64 8.43 17.64
CA LYS A 403 -3.36 9.09 16.54
C LYS A 403 -4.88 8.87 16.55
N ASN A 404 -5.35 7.78 17.16
CA ASN A 404 -6.75 7.64 17.52
C ASN A 404 -6.97 8.32 18.87
N LYS A 405 -7.13 9.65 18.89
CA LYS A 405 -7.69 10.33 20.05
C LYS A 405 -8.99 9.61 20.41
N LYS A 406 -8.95 8.86 21.52
CA LYS A 406 -10.10 8.24 22.15
C LYS A 406 -11.14 9.35 22.35
N LYS A 407 -12.18 9.38 21.52
CA LYS A 407 -13.26 10.35 21.69
C LYS A 407 -14.04 9.94 22.93
N PRO A 408 -14.20 10.84 23.92
CA PRO A 408 -15.02 10.53 25.06
C PRO A 408 -16.45 10.23 24.60
N MET A 409 -17.09 9.29 25.27
CA MET A 409 -18.46 8.87 24.97
C MET A 409 -19.37 9.20 26.13
N LEU A 410 -20.48 9.85 25.83
CA LEU A 410 -21.56 10.07 26.76
C LEU A 410 -22.57 8.93 26.64
N VAL A 411 -22.89 8.27 27.75
CA VAL A 411 -23.91 7.22 27.82
C VAL A 411 -25.03 7.68 28.74
N LYS A 412 -26.25 7.73 28.21
CA LYS A 412 -27.47 8.14 28.93
C LYS A 412 -28.45 6.98 29.06
N GLY A 413 -29.02 6.76 30.23
CA GLY A 413 -30.16 5.86 30.49
C GLY A 413 -31.04 6.46 31.59
N ASP A 414 -32.11 5.76 31.98
CA ASP A 414 -33.19 6.31 32.83
C ASP A 414 -32.72 6.99 34.13
N ASN A 415 -31.62 6.52 34.74
CA ASN A 415 -30.91 7.17 35.85
C ASN A 415 -29.37 7.09 35.70
N PHE A 416 -28.90 7.04 34.46
CA PHE A 416 -27.50 6.75 34.16
C PHE A 416 -26.93 7.80 33.22
N ASN A 417 -25.90 8.54 33.64
CA ASN A 417 -25.26 9.54 32.79
C ASN A 417 -23.75 9.57 33.05
N ILE A 418 -23.00 8.74 32.31
CA ILE A 418 -21.55 8.58 32.49
C ILE A 418 -20.80 8.94 31.22
N VAL A 419 -19.67 9.63 31.39
CA VAL A 419 -18.71 9.92 30.33
C VAL A 419 -17.58 8.91 30.41
N PHE A 420 -17.43 8.09 29.38
CA PHE A 420 -16.30 7.18 29.22
C PHE A 420 -15.20 7.83 28.39
N ASN A 421 -13.95 7.52 28.69
CA ASN A 421 -12.82 8.06 27.93
C ASN A 421 -12.74 7.52 26.50
N SER A 422 -13.34 6.35 26.21
CA SER A 422 -13.34 5.75 24.88
C SER A 422 -14.46 4.71 24.69
N MET A 423 -14.73 4.35 23.42
CA MET A 423 -15.58 3.19 23.08
C MET A 423 -15.14 1.90 23.78
N THR A 424 -13.84 1.67 23.91
CA THR A 424 -13.34 0.46 24.56
C THR A 424 -13.69 0.45 26.05
N ASP A 425 -13.64 1.61 26.70
CA ASP A 425 -13.99 1.73 28.11
C ASP A 425 -15.51 1.58 28.31
N THR A 426 -16.32 2.10 27.39
CA THR A 426 -17.77 1.85 27.34
C THR A 426 -18.07 0.36 27.20
N ILE A 427 -17.43 -0.34 26.25
CA ILE A 427 -17.66 -1.78 26.03
C ILE A 427 -17.32 -2.59 27.29
N LYS A 428 -16.16 -2.33 27.91
CA LYS A 428 -15.74 -3.01 29.15
C LYS A 428 -16.73 -2.80 30.29
N TYR A 429 -17.27 -1.59 30.42
CA TYR A 429 -18.27 -1.30 31.44
C TYR A 429 -19.56 -2.10 31.21
N PHE A 430 -20.05 -2.15 29.98
CA PHE A 430 -21.26 -2.93 29.64
C PHE A 430 -21.02 -4.43 29.78
N ASP A 431 -19.83 -4.94 29.43
CA ASP A 431 -19.45 -6.32 29.71
C ASP A 431 -19.46 -6.62 31.23
N SER A 432 -19.02 -5.69 32.08
CA SER A 432 -19.09 -5.85 33.53
C SER A 432 -20.52 -5.87 34.10
N MET A 433 -21.47 -5.27 33.38
CA MET A 433 -22.91 -5.36 33.67
C MET A 433 -23.58 -6.57 33.01
N ASN A 434 -22.80 -7.48 32.43
CA ASN A 434 -23.28 -8.63 31.66
C ASN A 434 -24.14 -8.24 30.45
N ILE A 435 -23.92 -7.04 29.91
CA ILE A 435 -24.56 -6.53 28.70
C ILE A 435 -23.59 -6.65 27.53
N LYS A 436 -23.82 -7.63 26.66
CA LYS A 436 -22.99 -7.86 25.46
C LYS A 436 -23.04 -6.69 24.47
N LEU A 437 -22.04 -5.83 24.48
CA LEU A 437 -21.94 -4.67 23.59
C LEU A 437 -20.63 -4.74 22.79
N ASP A 438 -20.69 -5.09 21.51
CA ASP A 438 -19.50 -5.06 20.66
C ASP A 438 -19.33 -3.72 19.95
N ARG A 439 -18.13 -3.51 19.38
CA ARG A 439 -17.77 -2.26 18.71
C ARG A 439 -18.67 -1.95 17.51
N LYS A 440 -19.15 -2.97 16.78
CA LYS A 440 -19.99 -2.81 15.60
C LYS A 440 -21.40 -2.39 15.99
N SER A 441 -21.97 -3.02 17.02
CA SER A 441 -23.26 -2.64 17.59
C SER A 441 -23.22 -1.23 18.17
N LEU A 442 -22.16 -0.88 18.91
CA LEU A 442 -22.01 0.47 19.46
C LEU A 442 -21.93 1.55 18.35
N TYR A 443 -21.23 1.27 17.25
CA TYR A 443 -21.21 2.18 16.09
C TYR A 443 -22.56 2.33 15.41
N LEU A 444 -23.35 1.25 15.34
CA LEU A 444 -24.68 1.29 14.75
C LEU A 444 -25.59 2.20 15.57
N HIS A 445 -25.60 2.03 16.89
CA HIS A 445 -26.41 2.83 17.82
C HIS A 445 -25.98 4.30 17.90
N LEU A 446 -24.69 4.57 17.74
CA LEU A 446 -24.16 5.93 17.60
C LEU A 446 -24.62 6.62 16.30
N LYS A 447 -24.89 5.85 15.24
CA LYS A 447 -25.27 6.38 13.92
C LYS A 447 -26.78 6.58 13.81
N ASP A 448 -27.56 5.63 14.30
CA ASP A 448 -29.02 5.67 14.20
C ASP A 448 -29.70 6.39 15.38
N GLY A 449 -28.95 6.66 16.46
CA GLY A 449 -29.44 7.34 17.66
C GLY A 449 -30.44 6.51 18.49
N LYS A 450 -30.59 5.21 18.18
CA LYS A 450 -31.54 4.33 18.86
C LYS A 450 -30.98 3.84 20.19
N PRO A 451 -31.83 3.68 21.22
CA PRO A 451 -31.39 3.11 22.48
C PRO A 451 -31.00 1.63 22.31
N TYR A 452 -29.96 1.22 23.01
CA TYR A 452 -29.56 -0.17 23.19
C TYR A 452 -29.82 -0.59 24.63
N LYS A 453 -30.79 -1.48 24.84
CA LYS A 453 -31.16 -1.96 26.19
C LYS A 453 -31.41 -0.82 27.19
N GLY A 454 -32.06 0.26 26.75
CA GLY A 454 -32.34 1.44 27.58
C GLY A 454 -31.23 2.50 27.63
N TYR A 455 -30.11 2.30 26.93
CA TYR A 455 -28.99 3.25 26.91
C TYR A 455 -28.79 3.93 25.56
N TYR A 456 -28.57 5.24 25.57
CA TYR A 456 -28.22 6.07 24.42
C TYR A 456 -26.74 6.39 24.43
N PHE A 457 -26.11 6.37 23.25
CA PHE A 457 -24.68 6.66 23.09
C PHE A 457 -24.48 7.90 22.23
N ASN A 458 -23.64 8.82 22.70
CA ASN A 458 -23.25 10.00 21.95
C ASN A 458 -21.73 10.22 22.05
N TYR A 459 -21.12 10.78 21.00
CA TYR A 459 -19.79 11.35 21.14
C TYR A 459 -19.87 12.67 21.91
N LYS A 460 -18.94 12.89 22.84
CA LYS A 460 -18.76 14.19 23.48
C LYS A 460 -17.86 15.10 22.66
#